data_AF-A0A940KRS5-F1
#
_entry.id   AF-A0A940KRS5-F1
#
_cell.length_a   1.000
_cell.length_b   1.000
_cell.length_c   1.000
_cell.angle_alpha   90.00
_cell.angle_beta   90.00
_cell.angle_gamma   90.00
#
_symmetry.space_group_name_H-M   'P 1'
#
loop_
_entity.id
_entity.type
_entity.pdbx_description
1 polymer ?
#
loop_
_entity_poly.entity_id
_entity_poly.type
_entity_poly.pdbx_seq_one_letter_code
_entity_poly.pdbx_strand_id
1 'polypeptide(L)'
;FYDRMNGFVIKIGEKEKNDSVIHDVIVYEQQQNGMQDNFIIAKSGIMRVSDDKRFLEFNLRDGWRYQEKGSNPNSAANDYIRLGFKEYNKQFDISSMLPTITNDSANRNNEKFFSMRQLNLAIDSLKKENAFVRNNLEKGLYLSFLFNRYLDSTSAKKLPQDSAFRAAKTMDELLPDSARYTVGQQALGEASSMSASINAADMNMIERDKQYRKHQIEWHRKIVLSVSCLVLFLIGAPLGSIIRKGGLGTPLIAAISFFMVFYFSTTVGEKFAKEAKWSTFSGMWLAIFVLVPIGIFLIYKAMRDSQLFNKEAYSRFFRAIGNLFRRRKPATDSNISN
;
A
#
# COMPACT_ATOMS: atom_id res chain seq x y z
N PHE A 1 -13.16 -13.19 -26.66
CA PHE A 1 -13.21 -14.07 -25.47
C PHE A 1 -13.49 -13.21 -24.25
N TYR A 2 -14.42 -13.63 -23.40
CA TYR A 2 -14.78 -12.98 -22.14
C TYR A 2 -14.56 -13.98 -21.01
N ASP A 3 -13.57 -13.72 -20.17
CA ASP A 3 -13.06 -14.62 -19.11
C ASP A 3 -13.15 -13.97 -17.71
N ARG A 4 -14.12 -13.08 -17.53
CA ARG A 4 -14.29 -12.42 -16.22
C ARG A 4 -15.27 -13.16 -15.31
N MET A 5 -16.08 -14.08 -15.85
CA MET A 5 -17.15 -14.77 -15.11
C MET A 5 -16.61 -15.99 -14.39
N ASN A 6 -16.85 -16.06 -13.09
CA ASN A 6 -16.38 -17.16 -12.26
C ASN A 6 -17.00 -18.49 -12.72
N GLY A 7 -16.17 -19.41 -13.19
CA GLY A 7 -16.59 -20.72 -13.71
C GLY A 7 -17.11 -20.73 -15.16
N PHE A 8 -17.06 -19.62 -15.90
CA PHE A 8 -17.53 -19.57 -17.29
C PHE A 8 -16.64 -18.74 -18.22
N VAL A 9 -16.28 -19.32 -19.36
CA VAL A 9 -15.55 -18.63 -20.44
C VAL A 9 -16.43 -18.54 -21.67
N ILE A 10 -16.70 -17.33 -22.16
CA ILE A 10 -17.55 -17.13 -23.34
C ILE A 10 -16.72 -16.63 -24.52
N LYS A 11 -16.82 -17.33 -25.65
CA LYS A 11 -16.35 -16.91 -26.95
C LYS A 11 -17.57 -16.50 -27.80
N ILE A 12 -17.48 -15.33 -28.41
CA ILE A 12 -18.47 -14.82 -29.37
C ILE A 12 -17.68 -14.52 -30.64
N GLY A 13 -18.13 -15.05 -31.78
CA GLY A 13 -17.51 -14.81 -33.08
C GLY A 13 -17.78 -13.40 -33.57
N GLU A 14 -19.07 -13.05 -33.73
CA GLU A 14 -19.50 -11.77 -34.25
C GLU A 14 -20.63 -11.16 -33.41
N LYS A 15 -20.66 -9.83 -33.33
CA LYS A 15 -21.72 -9.05 -32.71
C LYS A 15 -22.29 -8.07 -33.72
N GLU A 16 -23.61 -8.00 -33.82
CA GLU A 16 -24.25 -6.98 -34.66
C GLU A 16 -24.18 -5.58 -34.03
N LYS A 17 -24.48 -4.55 -34.84
CA LYS A 17 -24.46 -3.13 -34.43
C LYS A 17 -25.37 -2.79 -33.23
N ASN A 18 -26.35 -3.65 -32.92
CA ASN A 18 -27.25 -3.48 -31.78
C ASN A 18 -26.71 -4.08 -30.46
N ASP A 19 -25.46 -4.59 -30.44
CA ASP A 19 -24.73 -5.20 -29.31
C ASP A 19 -25.41 -6.38 -28.59
N SER A 20 -26.68 -6.65 -28.90
CA SER A 20 -27.54 -7.63 -28.24
C SER A 20 -27.61 -8.95 -29.01
N VAL A 21 -27.42 -8.93 -30.34
CA VAL A 21 -27.45 -10.13 -31.18
C VAL A 21 -26.01 -10.61 -31.38
N ILE A 22 -25.79 -11.88 -31.03
CA ILE A 22 -24.49 -12.52 -31.03
C ILE A 22 -24.52 -13.75 -31.94
N HIS A 23 -23.42 -13.97 -32.68
CA HIS A 23 -23.23 -15.10 -33.59
C HIS A 23 -22.01 -15.93 -33.18
N ASP A 24 -22.05 -17.23 -33.49
CA ASP A 24 -21.01 -18.20 -33.18
C ASP A 24 -20.58 -18.16 -31.70
N VAL A 25 -21.52 -18.54 -30.85
CA VAL A 25 -21.36 -18.48 -29.39
C VAL A 25 -20.85 -19.81 -28.88
N ILE A 26 -19.76 -19.78 -28.12
CA ILE A 26 -19.25 -20.93 -27.36
C ILE A 26 -19.15 -20.54 -25.89
N VAL A 27 -19.83 -21.28 -25.02
CA VAL A 27 -19.77 -21.11 -23.57
C VAL A 27 -19.08 -22.33 -22.97
N TYR A 28 -17.94 -22.14 -22.34
CA TYR A 28 -17.27 -23.16 -21.54
C TYR A 28 -17.68 -22.99 -20.08
N GLU A 29 -18.02 -24.09 -19.41
CA GLU A 29 -18.41 -24.16 -18.00
C GLU A 29 -17.34 -24.96 -17.25
N GLN A 30 -16.50 -24.26 -16.50
CA GLN A 30 -15.45 -24.84 -15.66
C GLN A 30 -16.04 -25.22 -14.31
N GLN A 31 -16.10 -26.51 -13.99
CA GLN A 31 -16.46 -26.96 -12.65
C GLN A 31 -15.28 -26.82 -11.69
N GLN A 32 -15.53 -26.36 -10.46
CA GLN A 32 -14.50 -26.17 -9.43
C GLN A 32 -13.72 -27.44 -9.05
N ASN A 33 -14.16 -28.63 -9.47
CA ASN A 33 -13.60 -29.88 -8.95
C ASN A 33 -13.55 -31.04 -9.96
N GLY A 34 -13.42 -30.77 -11.27
CA GLY A 34 -13.33 -31.86 -12.26
C GLY A 34 -12.59 -31.46 -13.53
N MET A 35 -11.80 -32.40 -14.05
CA MET A 35 -11.15 -32.35 -15.37
C MET A 35 -12.14 -32.54 -16.53
N GLN A 36 -13.42 -32.20 -16.34
CA GLN A 36 -14.50 -32.41 -17.30
C GLN A 36 -14.94 -31.07 -17.90
N ASP A 37 -14.80 -30.97 -19.21
CA ASP A 37 -15.11 -29.76 -19.97
C ASP A 37 -16.57 -29.81 -20.44
N ASN A 38 -17.43 -29.06 -19.78
CA ASN A 38 -18.79 -28.82 -20.26
C ASN A 38 -18.79 -27.60 -21.16
N PHE A 39 -19.35 -27.71 -22.37
CA PHE A 39 -19.44 -26.57 -23.27
C PHE A 39 -20.74 -26.56 -24.08
N ILE A 40 -21.16 -25.35 -24.44
CA ILE A 40 -22.35 -25.08 -25.24
C ILE A 40 -21.91 -24.34 -26.49
N ILE A 41 -22.36 -24.80 -27.65
CA ILE A 41 -22.14 -24.14 -28.94
C ILE A 41 -23.50 -23.74 -29.49
N ALA A 42 -23.65 -22.50 -29.94
CA ALA A 42 -24.86 -22.01 -30.58
C ALA A 42 -24.53 -21.16 -31.79
N LYS A 43 -25.35 -21.25 -32.85
CA LYS A 43 -25.17 -20.47 -34.08
C LYS A 43 -25.46 -18.99 -33.85
N SER A 44 -26.51 -18.69 -33.12
CA SER A 44 -26.88 -17.31 -32.78
C SER A 44 -27.49 -17.23 -31.38
N GLY A 45 -27.60 -16.02 -30.86
CA GLY A 45 -28.29 -15.79 -29.61
C GLY A 45 -28.52 -14.32 -29.33
N ILE A 46 -29.32 -14.05 -28.30
CA ILE A 46 -29.58 -12.71 -27.81
C ILE A 46 -29.03 -12.62 -26.38
N MET A 47 -28.11 -11.68 -26.16
CA MET A 47 -27.59 -11.32 -24.85
C MET A 47 -28.38 -10.13 -24.28
N ARG A 48 -28.94 -10.28 -23.08
CA ARG A 48 -29.64 -9.20 -22.38
C ARG A 48 -29.27 -9.20 -20.90
N VAL A 49 -29.19 -8.02 -20.32
CA VAL A 49 -29.14 -7.87 -18.86
C VAL A 49 -30.57 -7.90 -18.35
N SER A 50 -30.84 -8.71 -17.33
CA SER A 50 -32.14 -8.77 -16.66
C SER A 50 -32.53 -7.40 -16.09
N ASP A 51 -33.83 -7.10 -15.96
CA ASP A 51 -34.33 -5.80 -15.49
C ASP A 51 -33.74 -5.41 -14.12
N ASP A 52 -33.55 -6.41 -13.25
CA ASP A 52 -32.94 -6.29 -11.92
C ASP A 52 -31.42 -6.09 -11.94
N LYS A 53 -30.78 -6.13 -13.13
CA LYS A 53 -29.32 -6.06 -13.35
C LYS A 53 -28.49 -7.13 -12.63
N ARG A 54 -29.13 -8.17 -12.08
CA ARG A 54 -28.47 -9.27 -11.36
C ARG A 54 -27.99 -10.39 -12.28
N PHE A 55 -28.69 -10.60 -13.40
CA PHE A 55 -28.40 -11.68 -14.33
C PHE A 55 -28.08 -11.16 -15.72
N LEU A 56 -27.14 -11.82 -16.38
CA LEU A 56 -26.89 -11.71 -17.81
C LEU A 56 -27.50 -12.94 -18.49
N GLU A 57 -28.52 -12.74 -19.30
CA GLU A 57 -29.31 -13.78 -19.95
C GLU A 57 -28.83 -13.98 -21.39
N PHE A 58 -28.57 -15.23 -21.76
CA PHE A 58 -28.23 -15.66 -23.10
C PHE A 58 -29.35 -16.56 -23.62
N ASN A 59 -30.15 -16.02 -24.54
CA ASN A 59 -31.12 -16.80 -25.28
C ASN A 59 -30.45 -17.32 -26.55
N LEU A 60 -29.88 -18.52 -26.48
CA LEU A 60 -29.15 -19.17 -27.56
C LEU A 60 -30.10 -19.91 -28.50
N ARG A 61 -29.79 -19.93 -29.79
CA ARG A 61 -30.56 -20.58 -30.85
C ARG A 61 -29.70 -21.53 -31.67
N ASP A 62 -30.32 -22.64 -32.05
CA ASP A 62 -29.77 -23.71 -32.88
C ASP A 62 -28.36 -24.13 -32.45
N GLY A 63 -28.29 -24.90 -31.37
CA GLY A 63 -27.04 -25.27 -30.73
C GLY A 63 -27.00 -26.66 -30.14
N TRP A 64 -25.82 -26.98 -29.60
CA TRP A 64 -25.51 -28.25 -28.96
C TRP A 64 -24.86 -27.99 -27.61
N ARG A 65 -25.32 -28.72 -26.60
CA ARG A 65 -24.69 -28.78 -25.29
C ARG A 65 -24.00 -30.12 -25.14
N TYR A 66 -22.74 -30.05 -24.74
CA TYR A 66 -21.87 -31.18 -24.48
C TYR A 66 -21.62 -31.25 -22.98
N GLN A 67 -21.93 -32.41 -22.39
CA GLN A 67 -21.72 -32.65 -20.98
C GLN A 67 -21.06 -34.01 -20.79
N GLU A 68 -19.92 -34.01 -20.11
CA GLU A 68 -19.29 -35.23 -19.61
C GLU A 68 -19.71 -35.44 -18.16
N LYS A 69 -20.22 -36.63 -17.85
CA LYS A 69 -20.58 -37.02 -16.48
C LYS A 69 -19.75 -38.22 -16.08
N GLY A 70 -18.87 -38.03 -15.11
CA GLY A 70 -18.04 -39.11 -14.57
C GLY A 70 -17.41 -38.72 -13.24
N SER A 71 -17.36 -39.64 -12.28
CA SER A 71 -16.71 -39.41 -10.98
C SER A 71 -15.20 -39.66 -11.00
N ASN A 72 -14.67 -40.34 -12.03
CA ASN A 72 -13.29 -40.80 -12.07
C ASN A 72 -12.73 -40.75 -13.51
N PRO A 73 -11.60 -40.06 -13.77
CA PRO A 73 -10.99 -39.95 -15.11
C PRO A 73 -10.53 -41.29 -15.72
N ASN A 74 -10.31 -42.32 -14.89
CA ASN A 74 -9.81 -43.63 -15.32
C ASN A 74 -10.90 -44.72 -15.43
N SER A 75 -12.17 -44.38 -15.21
CA SER A 75 -13.27 -45.35 -15.35
C SER A 75 -13.86 -45.27 -16.75
N ALA A 76 -13.98 -46.42 -17.43
CA ALA A 76 -14.62 -46.55 -18.75
C ALA A 76 -16.15 -46.30 -18.74
N ALA A 77 -16.71 -45.83 -17.63
CA ALA A 77 -18.13 -45.61 -17.38
C ALA A 77 -18.44 -44.10 -17.25
N ASN A 78 -17.80 -43.28 -18.08
CA ASN A 78 -18.12 -41.86 -18.19
C ASN A 78 -19.19 -41.68 -19.28
N ASP A 79 -20.32 -41.10 -18.91
CA ASP A 79 -21.41 -40.83 -19.85
C ASP A 79 -21.13 -39.51 -20.57
N TYR A 80 -21.09 -39.57 -21.90
CA TYR A 80 -21.02 -38.38 -22.75
C TYR A 80 -22.42 -38.04 -23.29
N ILE A 81 -22.97 -36.93 -22.81
CA ILE A 81 -24.32 -36.49 -23.17
C ILE A 81 -24.20 -35.34 -24.17
N ARG A 82 -24.86 -35.53 -25.33
CA ARG A 82 -25.05 -34.49 -26.34
C ARG A 82 -26.51 -34.13 -26.43
N LEU A 83 -26.83 -32.86 -26.16
CA LEU A 83 -28.19 -32.35 -26.23
C LEU A 83 -28.26 -31.25 -27.31
N GLY A 84 -29.01 -31.52 -28.37
CA GLY A 84 -29.35 -30.53 -29.39
C GLY A 84 -30.56 -29.71 -28.95
N PHE A 85 -30.50 -28.39 -29.14
CA PHE A 85 -31.59 -27.48 -28.80
C PHE A 85 -31.88 -26.50 -29.93
N LYS A 86 -33.17 -26.17 -30.09
CA LYS A 86 -33.61 -25.07 -30.97
C LYS A 86 -33.50 -23.73 -30.26
N GLU A 87 -33.91 -23.69 -28.99
CA GLU A 87 -33.78 -22.53 -28.11
C GLU A 87 -33.27 -22.99 -26.74
N TYR A 88 -32.33 -22.26 -26.16
CA TYR A 88 -31.76 -22.54 -24.85
C TYR A 88 -31.45 -21.24 -24.12
N ASN A 89 -32.03 -21.05 -22.93
CA ASN A 89 -31.78 -19.89 -22.09
C ASN A 89 -30.76 -20.24 -21.00
N LYS A 90 -29.62 -19.54 -20.97
CA LYS A 90 -28.61 -19.63 -19.91
C LYS A 90 -28.50 -18.28 -19.22
N GLN A 91 -28.68 -18.28 -17.91
CA GLN A 91 -28.53 -17.08 -17.07
C GLN A 91 -27.20 -17.16 -16.32
N PHE A 92 -26.45 -16.06 -16.33
CA PHE A 92 -25.21 -15.90 -15.58
C PHE A 92 -25.45 -14.88 -14.46
N ASP A 93 -25.17 -15.26 -13.22
CA ASP A 93 -25.22 -14.33 -12.09
C ASP A 93 -24.02 -13.38 -12.15
N ILE A 94 -24.29 -12.09 -12.33
CA ILE A 94 -23.30 -11.01 -12.36
C ILE A 94 -23.32 -10.19 -11.07
N SER A 95 -24.11 -10.58 -10.06
CA SER A 95 -24.22 -9.87 -8.78
C SER A 95 -22.88 -9.76 -8.05
N SER A 96 -22.00 -10.76 -8.23
CA SER A 96 -20.63 -10.75 -7.69
C SER A 96 -19.67 -9.81 -8.42
N MET A 97 -20.01 -9.39 -9.64
CA MET A 97 -19.22 -8.45 -10.46
C MET A 97 -19.67 -7.02 -10.33
N LEU A 98 -20.93 -6.81 -9.90
CA LEU A 98 -21.39 -5.49 -9.54
C LEU A 98 -20.53 -5.00 -8.36
N PRO A 99 -20.05 -3.75 -8.39
CA PRO A 99 -19.38 -3.18 -7.23
C PRO A 99 -20.37 -3.26 -6.08
N THR A 100 -20.11 -4.17 -5.13
CA THR A 100 -20.83 -4.21 -3.88
C THR A 100 -20.57 -2.85 -3.24
N ILE A 101 -21.64 -2.06 -3.05
CA ILE A 101 -21.60 -0.92 -2.13
C ILE A 101 -21.26 -1.56 -0.79
N THR A 102 -19.96 -1.56 -0.46
CA THR A 102 -19.48 -2.25 0.72
C THR A 102 -20.16 -1.61 1.90
N ASN A 103 -20.80 -2.42 2.76
CA ASN A 103 -21.41 -1.92 3.98
C ASN A 103 -20.42 -1.00 4.70
N ASP A 104 -20.92 0.16 5.16
CA ASP A 104 -20.15 1.25 5.77
C ASP A 104 -19.19 0.74 6.88
N SER A 105 -19.48 -0.43 7.46
CA SER A 105 -18.63 -1.16 8.41
C SER A 105 -17.21 -1.47 7.92
N ALA A 106 -17.02 -1.84 6.65
CA ALA A 106 -15.68 -2.15 6.13
C ALA A 106 -14.83 -0.88 5.91
N ASN A 107 -15.50 0.25 5.69
CA ASN A 107 -14.85 1.53 5.43
C ASN A 107 -14.78 2.43 6.68
N ARG A 108 -15.47 2.05 7.76
CA ARG A 108 -15.53 2.77 9.04
C ARG A 108 -14.17 3.00 9.69
N ASN A 109 -13.20 2.13 9.39
CA ASN A 109 -11.83 2.21 9.91
C ASN A 109 -10.84 2.85 8.93
N ASN A 110 -11.31 3.32 7.78
CA ASN A 110 -10.43 3.94 6.79
C ASN A 110 -10.26 5.42 7.11
N GLU A 111 -9.05 5.77 7.54
CA GLU A 111 -8.64 7.09 8.01
C GLU A 111 -8.94 8.23 7.01
N LYS A 112 -9.02 7.90 5.71
CA LYS A 112 -9.25 8.87 4.63
C LYS A 112 -10.64 9.52 4.70
N PHE A 113 -11.64 8.77 5.17
CA PHE A 113 -13.04 9.21 5.23
C PHE A 113 -13.37 10.00 6.49
N PHE A 114 -12.47 10.06 7.46
CA PHE A 114 -12.70 10.83 8.68
C PHE A 114 -12.65 12.34 8.42
N SER A 115 -13.55 13.05 9.11
CA SER A 115 -13.47 14.50 9.25
C SER A 115 -12.26 14.88 10.11
N MET A 116 -11.81 16.14 10.01
CA MET A 116 -10.65 16.61 10.76
C MET A 116 -10.81 16.47 12.28
N ARG A 117 -12.05 16.70 12.79
CA ARG A 117 -12.38 16.52 14.20
C ARG A 117 -12.33 15.05 14.62
N GLN A 118 -12.86 14.15 13.79
CA GLN A 118 -12.80 12.71 14.05
C GLN A 118 -11.36 12.19 14.00
N LEU A 119 -10.52 12.69 13.07
CA LEU A 119 -9.09 12.36 13.01
C LEU A 119 -8.37 12.78 14.29
N ASN A 120 -8.62 13.99 14.81
CA ASN A 120 -8.02 14.42 16.09
C ASN A 120 -8.38 13.47 17.24
N LEU A 121 -9.67 13.15 17.38
CA LEU A 121 -10.13 12.23 18.43
C LEU A 121 -9.52 10.82 18.25
N ALA A 122 -9.44 10.34 17.02
CA ALA A 122 -8.83 9.04 16.72
C ALA A 122 -7.33 9.04 17.04
N ILE A 123 -6.59 10.09 16.67
CA ILE A 123 -5.15 10.24 16.98
C ILE A 123 -4.93 10.25 18.49
N ASP A 124 -5.74 11.00 19.24
CA ASP A 124 -5.63 11.06 20.71
C ASP A 124 -5.95 9.70 21.35
N SER A 125 -6.98 9.01 20.86
CA SER A 125 -7.34 7.67 21.33
C SER A 125 -6.23 6.67 21.05
N LEU A 126 -5.73 6.61 19.80
CA LEU A 126 -4.64 5.73 19.39
C LEU A 126 -3.36 6.01 20.18
N LYS A 127 -3.04 7.27 20.46
CA LYS A 127 -1.88 7.65 21.26
C LYS A 127 -1.97 7.09 22.68
N LYS A 128 -3.14 7.25 23.33
CA LYS A 128 -3.39 6.73 24.69
C LYS A 128 -3.37 5.21 24.71
N GLU A 129 -4.00 4.57 23.73
CA GLU A 129 -4.03 3.12 23.58
C GLU A 129 -2.62 2.53 23.38
N ASN A 130 -1.84 3.07 22.44
CA ASN A 130 -0.47 2.61 22.21
C ASN A 130 0.41 2.78 23.46
N ALA A 131 0.28 3.91 24.18
CA ALA A 131 0.99 4.13 25.44
C ALA A 131 0.58 3.11 26.54
N PHE A 132 -0.71 2.82 26.65
CA PHE A 132 -1.23 1.82 27.59
C PHE A 132 -0.71 0.42 27.27
N VAL A 133 -0.80 -0.01 26.01
CA VAL A 133 -0.30 -1.33 25.59
C VAL A 133 1.21 -1.42 25.81
N ARG A 134 1.98 -0.36 25.52
CA ARG A 134 3.43 -0.33 25.74
C ARG A 134 3.80 -0.51 27.20
N ASN A 135 3.13 0.24 28.09
CA ASN A 135 3.33 0.12 29.53
C ASN A 135 2.95 -1.27 30.06
N ASN A 136 1.87 -1.86 29.55
CA ASN A 136 1.47 -3.22 29.94
C ASN A 136 2.41 -4.30 29.41
N LEU A 137 2.96 -4.14 28.20
CA LEU A 137 3.99 -5.04 27.69
C LEU A 137 5.24 -4.95 28.56
N GLU A 138 5.74 -3.74 28.85
CA GLU A 138 6.91 -3.55 29.70
C GLU A 138 6.71 -4.21 31.07
N LYS A 139 5.58 -3.94 31.74
CA LYS A 139 5.24 -4.58 33.03
C LYS A 139 5.09 -6.10 32.92
N GLY A 140 4.45 -6.59 31.87
CA GLY A 140 4.19 -8.01 31.64
C GLY A 140 5.46 -8.81 31.38
N LEU A 141 6.42 -8.25 30.64
CA LEU A 141 7.72 -8.89 30.38
C LEU A 141 8.49 -9.16 31.66
N TYR A 142 8.49 -8.22 32.61
CA TYR A 142 9.11 -8.44 33.90
C TYR A 142 8.37 -9.55 34.68
N LEU A 143 7.04 -9.55 34.71
CA LEU A 143 6.27 -10.58 35.43
C LEU A 143 6.49 -12.00 34.91
N SER A 144 6.85 -12.18 33.64
CA SER A 144 7.13 -13.51 33.08
C SER A 144 8.45 -14.12 33.57
N PHE A 145 9.36 -13.33 34.13
CA PHE A 145 10.58 -13.88 34.71
C PHE A 145 10.35 -14.37 36.13
N LEU A 146 10.55 -15.67 36.38
CA LEU A 146 10.44 -16.27 37.72
C LEU A 146 11.34 -15.59 38.75
N PHE A 147 12.48 -15.03 38.33
CA PHE A 147 13.39 -14.31 39.21
C PHE A 147 12.80 -12.99 39.74
N ASN A 148 11.81 -12.38 39.08
CA ASN A 148 11.23 -11.11 39.54
C ASN A 148 10.49 -11.25 40.87
N ARG A 149 9.98 -12.45 41.19
CA ARG A 149 9.44 -12.77 42.53
C ARG A 149 10.50 -12.64 43.64
N TYR A 150 11.78 -12.74 43.28
CA TYR A 150 12.90 -12.67 44.21
C TYR A 150 13.63 -11.31 44.19
N LEU A 151 13.32 -10.43 43.23
CA LEU A 151 13.90 -9.07 43.13
C LEU A 151 13.06 -7.99 43.85
N ASP A 152 11.77 -8.23 44.07
CA ASP A 152 10.91 -7.30 44.81
C ASP A 152 11.33 -7.26 46.28
N SER A 153 11.87 -6.12 46.72
CA SER A 153 12.36 -5.93 48.10
C SER A 153 11.26 -6.07 49.16
N THR A 154 9.98 -5.93 48.77
CA THR A 154 8.83 -6.06 49.67
C THR A 154 8.15 -7.44 49.63
N SER A 155 8.31 -8.19 48.54
CA SER A 155 7.80 -9.57 48.39
C SER A 155 8.88 -10.66 48.45
N ALA A 156 10.15 -10.28 48.60
CA ALA A 156 11.25 -11.18 48.90
C ALA A 156 11.02 -11.79 50.28
N LYS A 157 10.19 -12.83 50.35
CA LYS A 157 10.45 -13.91 51.31
C LYS A 157 11.91 -14.23 51.10
N LYS A 158 12.76 -13.86 52.06
CA LYS A 158 14.14 -14.32 52.13
C LYS A 158 14.07 -15.80 51.74
N LEU A 159 14.74 -16.16 50.66
CA LEU A 159 14.90 -17.57 50.30
C LEU A 159 15.20 -18.29 51.61
N PRO A 160 14.47 -19.37 51.97
CA PRO A 160 14.80 -20.12 53.17
C PRO A 160 16.30 -20.33 53.12
N GLN A 161 16.99 -19.81 54.13
CA GLN A 161 18.44 -19.82 54.18
C GLN A 161 18.82 -21.26 54.53
N ASP A 162 18.60 -22.17 53.58
CA ASP A 162 19.08 -23.52 53.68
C ASP A 162 20.60 -23.41 53.65
N SER A 163 21.20 -23.71 54.80
CA SER A 163 22.64 -23.79 55.05
C SER A 163 23.38 -24.77 54.11
N ALA A 164 22.67 -25.43 53.19
CA ALA A 164 23.17 -26.34 52.17
C ALA A 164 23.53 -25.65 50.84
N PHE A 165 23.01 -24.45 50.54
CA PHE A 165 23.39 -23.74 49.32
C PHE A 165 24.71 -23.00 49.53
N ARG A 166 25.82 -23.62 49.08
CA ARG A 166 27.09 -22.90 48.94
C ARG A 166 26.94 -21.82 47.88
N ALA A 167 27.59 -20.68 48.11
CA ALA A 167 27.81 -19.69 47.06
C ALA A 167 28.70 -20.32 45.97
N ALA A 168 28.05 -20.91 44.98
CA ALA A 168 28.69 -21.50 43.82
C ALA A 168 29.18 -20.40 42.89
N LYS A 169 30.37 -20.59 42.30
CA LYS A 169 30.93 -19.64 41.33
C LYS A 169 30.44 -19.91 39.91
N THR A 170 30.02 -21.14 39.64
CA THR A 170 29.56 -21.59 38.33
C THR A 170 28.22 -22.32 38.45
N MET A 171 27.41 -22.25 37.39
CA MET A 171 26.11 -22.91 37.33
C MET A 171 26.22 -24.44 37.48
N ASP A 172 27.35 -24.99 37.05
CA ASP A 172 27.65 -26.43 37.14
C ASP A 172 27.81 -26.92 38.59
N GLU A 173 28.23 -26.06 39.52
CA GLU A 173 28.32 -26.39 40.95
C GLU A 173 26.95 -26.40 41.65
N LEU A 174 25.93 -25.77 41.05
CA LEU A 174 24.57 -25.63 41.62
C LEU A 174 23.63 -26.78 41.26
N LEU A 175 23.88 -27.49 40.15
CA LEU A 175 22.98 -28.53 39.64
C LEU A 175 23.68 -29.89 39.53
N PRO A 176 23.04 -30.99 39.97
CA PRO A 176 23.49 -32.35 39.69
C PRO A 176 23.58 -32.63 38.19
N ASP A 177 24.56 -33.44 37.76
CA ASP A 177 24.77 -33.80 36.34
C ASP A 177 23.50 -34.31 35.65
N SER A 178 22.68 -35.09 36.37
CA SER A 178 21.42 -35.64 35.87
C SER A 178 20.34 -34.58 35.59
N ALA A 179 20.38 -33.44 36.29
CA ALA A 179 19.40 -32.37 36.14
C ALA A 179 19.81 -31.32 35.09
N ARG A 180 21.11 -31.22 34.74
CA ARG A 180 21.64 -30.18 33.85
C ARG A 180 20.98 -30.18 32.47
N TYR A 181 20.82 -31.35 31.87
CA TYR A 181 20.20 -31.47 30.54
C TYR A 181 18.74 -30.99 30.56
N THR A 182 17.95 -31.45 31.53
CA THR A 182 16.52 -31.09 31.63
C THR A 182 16.33 -29.61 31.95
N VAL A 183 17.09 -29.06 32.91
CA VAL A 183 17.02 -27.62 33.25
C VAL A 183 17.50 -26.76 32.09
N GLY A 184 18.58 -27.17 31.39
CA GLY A 184 19.07 -26.48 30.21
C GLY A 184 18.04 -26.45 29.07
N GLN A 185 17.37 -27.58 28.80
CA GLN A 185 16.31 -27.65 27.79
C GLN A 185 15.07 -26.84 28.17
N GLN A 186 14.68 -26.83 29.46
CA GLN A 186 13.59 -25.99 29.95
C GLN A 186 13.93 -24.50 29.82
N ALA A 187 15.12 -24.10 30.25
CA ALA A 187 15.60 -22.72 30.14
C ALA A 187 15.68 -22.27 28.67
N LEU A 188 16.16 -23.13 27.77
CA LEU A 188 16.19 -22.85 26.33
C LEU A 188 14.78 -22.72 25.75
N GLY A 189 13.86 -23.60 26.15
CA GLY A 189 12.45 -23.54 25.74
C GLY A 189 11.77 -22.26 26.21
N GLU A 190 11.97 -21.86 27.46
CA GLU A 190 11.45 -20.61 28.02
C GLU A 190 12.05 -19.38 27.32
N ALA A 191 13.38 -19.35 27.13
CA ALA A 191 14.05 -18.27 26.43
C ALA A 191 13.59 -18.13 24.97
N SER A 192 13.40 -19.26 24.27
CA SER A 192 12.90 -19.28 22.89
C SER A 192 11.45 -18.82 22.81
N SER A 193 10.60 -19.29 23.73
CA SER A 193 9.19 -18.87 23.82
C SER A 193 9.09 -17.37 24.11
N MET A 194 9.91 -16.87 25.04
CA MET A 194 9.98 -15.45 25.38
C MET A 194 10.41 -14.60 24.18
N SER A 195 11.47 -15.02 23.49
CA SER A 195 11.93 -14.34 22.27
C SER A 195 10.83 -14.28 21.21
N ALA A 196 10.11 -15.40 20.99
CA ALA A 196 8.97 -15.43 20.08
C ALA A 196 7.84 -14.49 20.51
N SER A 197 7.52 -14.43 21.80
CA SER A 197 6.51 -13.51 22.34
C SER A 197 6.91 -12.04 22.21
N ILE A 198 8.18 -11.70 22.46
CA ILE A 198 8.71 -10.35 22.28
C ILE A 198 8.66 -9.95 20.81
N ASN A 199 9.09 -10.82 19.90
CA ASN A 199 9.04 -10.56 18.46
C ASN A 199 7.59 -10.36 17.98
N ALA A 200 6.65 -11.16 18.47
CA ALA A 200 5.24 -10.98 18.18
C ALA A 200 4.71 -9.64 18.73
N ALA A 201 5.09 -9.27 19.95
CA ALA A 201 4.69 -8.01 20.56
C ALA A 201 5.27 -6.79 19.82
N ASP A 202 6.53 -6.87 19.37
CA ASP A 202 7.20 -5.84 18.57
C ASP A 202 6.51 -5.65 17.22
N MET A 203 6.21 -6.74 16.51
CA MET A 203 5.44 -6.68 15.26
C MET A 203 4.06 -6.05 15.44
N ASN A 204 3.36 -6.37 16.53
CA ASN A 204 2.08 -5.75 16.86
C ASN A 204 2.23 -4.25 17.14
N MET A 205 3.30 -3.83 17.82
CA MET A 205 3.60 -2.43 18.08
C MET A 205 3.93 -1.65 16.81
N ILE A 206 4.74 -2.23 15.91
CA ILE A 206 5.08 -1.63 14.62
C ILE A 206 3.81 -1.37 13.80
N GLU A 207 2.87 -2.32 13.75
CA GLU A 207 1.61 -2.15 13.03
C GLU A 207 0.73 -1.09 13.71
N ARG A 208 0.62 -1.09 15.04
CA ARG A 208 -0.12 -0.05 15.78
C ARG A 208 0.44 1.36 15.55
N ASP A 209 1.76 1.51 15.57
CA ASP A 209 2.40 2.80 15.29
C ASP A 209 2.25 3.20 13.82
N LYS A 210 2.21 2.24 12.90
CA LYS A 210 1.90 2.50 11.49
C LYS A 210 0.47 3.01 11.32
N GLN A 211 -0.51 2.43 12.03
CA GLN A 211 -1.89 2.93 12.03
C GLN A 211 -1.96 4.36 12.59
N TYR A 212 -1.27 4.63 13.70
CA TYR A 212 -1.15 5.99 14.26
C TYR A 212 -0.57 6.99 13.24
N ARG A 213 0.54 6.63 12.56
CA ARG A 213 1.15 7.48 11.52
C ARG A 213 0.22 7.73 10.34
N LYS A 214 -0.55 6.74 9.87
CA LYS A 214 -1.52 6.94 8.78
C LYS A 214 -2.55 8.02 9.12
N HIS A 215 -3.09 8.02 10.33
CA HIS A 215 -4.06 9.02 10.79
C HIS A 215 -3.43 10.42 10.83
N GLN A 216 -2.19 10.54 11.33
CA GLN A 216 -1.46 11.82 11.32
C GLN A 216 -1.15 12.31 9.89
N ILE A 217 -0.79 11.40 8.98
CA ILE A 217 -0.54 11.71 7.56
C ILE A 217 -1.80 12.29 6.93
N GLU A 218 -2.95 11.65 7.10
CA GLU A 218 -4.21 12.15 6.53
C GLU A 218 -4.63 13.48 7.14
N TRP A 219 -4.38 13.69 8.43
CA TRP A 219 -4.60 14.98 9.09
C TRP A 219 -3.77 16.09 8.42
N HIS A 220 -2.46 15.90 8.29
CA HIS A 220 -1.61 16.89 7.62
C HIS A 220 -1.93 17.04 6.14
N ARG A 221 -2.27 15.96 5.43
CA ARG A 221 -2.62 15.98 4.01
C ARG A 221 -3.77 16.96 3.73
N LYS A 222 -4.82 16.94 4.56
CA LYS A 222 -5.98 17.83 4.39
C LYS A 222 -5.58 19.31 4.50
N ILE A 223 -4.69 19.66 5.45
CA ILE A 223 -4.17 21.02 5.60
C ILE A 223 -3.24 21.39 4.45
N VAL A 224 -2.27 20.52 4.15
CA VAL A 224 -1.26 20.74 3.11
C VAL A 224 -1.93 20.96 1.76
N LEU A 225 -2.99 20.22 1.43
CA LEU A 225 -3.74 20.42 0.18
C LEU A 225 -4.29 21.84 0.06
N SER A 226 -4.93 22.36 1.11
CA SER A 226 -5.46 23.73 1.13
C SER A 226 -4.34 24.78 1.05
N VAL A 227 -3.26 24.60 1.81
CA VAL A 227 -2.09 25.50 1.77
C VAL A 227 -1.41 25.47 0.41
N SER A 228 -1.37 24.31 -0.25
CA SER A 228 -0.74 24.14 -1.57
C SER A 228 -1.46 24.96 -2.64
N CYS A 229 -2.78 25.09 -2.57
CA CYS A 229 -3.52 25.97 -3.47
C CYS A 229 -3.07 27.43 -3.35
N LEU A 230 -2.84 27.91 -2.11
CA LEU A 230 -2.33 29.27 -1.87
C LEU A 230 -0.90 29.44 -2.40
N VAL A 231 -0.03 28.47 -2.17
CA VAL A 231 1.37 28.52 -2.64
C VAL A 231 1.44 28.46 -4.17
N LEU A 232 0.65 27.61 -4.82
CA LEU A 232 0.59 27.53 -6.28
C LEU A 232 0.01 28.80 -6.90
N PHE A 233 -1.00 29.40 -6.27
CA PHE A 233 -1.52 30.71 -6.67
C PHE A 233 -0.45 31.81 -6.56
N LEU A 234 0.29 31.80 -5.45
CA LEU A 234 1.38 32.75 -5.18
C LEU A 234 2.52 32.64 -6.21
N ILE A 235 2.76 31.45 -6.77
CA ILE A 235 3.72 31.20 -7.86
C ILE A 235 3.13 31.58 -9.22
N GLY A 236 1.83 31.33 -9.45
CA GLY A 236 1.15 31.61 -10.71
C GLY A 236 1.05 33.10 -11.05
N ALA A 237 0.75 33.95 -10.06
CA ALA A 237 0.63 35.40 -10.25
C ALA A 237 1.91 36.09 -10.81
N PRO A 238 3.12 35.87 -10.23
CA PRO A 238 4.36 36.42 -10.79
C PRO A 238 4.74 35.76 -12.12
N LEU A 239 4.52 34.46 -12.32
CA LEU A 239 4.85 33.80 -13.60
C LEU A 239 4.01 34.35 -14.76
N GLY A 240 2.72 34.60 -14.54
CA GLY A 240 1.83 35.19 -15.55
C GLY A 240 2.25 36.61 -15.97
N SER A 241 2.71 37.43 -15.02
CA SER A 241 3.17 38.80 -15.30
C SER A 241 4.59 38.86 -15.87
N ILE A 242 5.50 37.96 -15.44
CA ILE A 242 6.88 37.87 -15.95
C ILE A 242 6.92 37.33 -17.38
N ILE A 243 6.15 36.28 -17.71
CA ILE A 243 6.22 35.56 -19.00
C ILE A 243 5.28 36.21 -20.03
N ARG A 244 5.36 37.54 -20.18
CA ARG A 244 4.51 38.30 -21.12
C ARG A 244 4.99 38.22 -22.58
N LYS A 245 6.23 37.79 -22.84
CA LYS A 245 6.85 37.74 -24.18
C LYS A 245 6.80 36.36 -24.88
N GLY A 246 6.12 35.37 -24.30
CA GLY A 246 5.93 34.05 -24.91
C GLY A 246 4.50 33.84 -25.38
N GLY A 247 4.28 32.98 -26.39
CA GLY A 247 2.93 32.59 -26.82
C GLY A 247 2.13 31.96 -25.68
N LEU A 248 0.80 31.87 -25.86
CA LEU A 248 -0.20 31.45 -24.85
C LEU A 248 0.17 30.16 -24.08
N GLY A 249 0.97 29.27 -24.68
CA GLY A 249 1.42 28.01 -24.05
C GLY A 249 2.61 28.09 -23.08
N THR A 250 3.44 29.14 -23.12
CA THR A 250 4.64 29.25 -22.25
C THR A 250 4.32 29.34 -20.75
N PRO A 251 3.36 30.16 -20.28
CA PRO A 251 2.96 30.14 -18.86
C PRO A 251 2.28 28.83 -18.46
N LEU A 252 1.56 28.16 -19.37
CA LEU A 252 0.93 26.87 -19.10
C LEU A 252 1.97 25.78 -18.81
N ILE A 253 3.01 25.67 -19.63
CA ILE A 253 4.10 24.70 -19.43
C ILE A 253 4.82 24.96 -18.10
N ALA A 254 5.06 26.23 -17.76
CA ALA A 254 5.67 26.58 -16.48
C ALA A 254 4.81 26.16 -15.29
N ALA A 255 3.49 26.39 -15.35
CA ALA A 255 2.54 25.97 -14.31
C ALA A 255 2.52 24.45 -14.12
N ILE A 256 2.47 23.67 -15.21
CA ILE A 256 2.52 22.20 -15.16
C ILE A 256 3.84 21.73 -14.54
N SER A 257 4.96 22.37 -14.86
CA SER A 257 6.26 22.02 -14.28
C SER A 257 6.30 22.20 -12.76
N PHE A 258 5.82 23.34 -12.23
CA PHE A 258 5.72 23.55 -10.78
C PHE A 258 4.74 22.60 -10.10
N PHE A 259 3.61 22.30 -10.74
CA PHE A 259 2.68 21.28 -10.26
C PHE A 259 3.31 19.89 -10.19
N MET A 260 4.16 19.53 -11.15
CA MET A 260 4.87 18.26 -11.16
C MET A 260 5.91 18.18 -10.02
N VAL A 261 6.65 19.25 -9.77
CA VAL A 261 7.57 19.35 -8.61
C VAL A 261 6.80 19.21 -7.30
N PHE A 262 5.63 19.86 -7.18
CA PHE A 262 4.73 19.72 -6.04
C PHE A 262 4.29 18.26 -5.83
N TYR A 263 3.79 17.62 -6.89
CA TYR A 263 3.27 16.25 -6.84
C TYR A 263 4.37 15.25 -6.43
N PHE A 264 5.55 15.35 -7.02
CA PHE A 264 6.67 14.47 -6.67
C PHE A 264 7.16 14.70 -5.24
N SER A 265 7.34 15.96 -4.83
CA SER A 265 7.77 16.30 -3.46
C SER A 265 6.79 15.78 -2.42
N THR A 266 5.48 15.93 -2.68
CA THR A 266 4.42 15.40 -1.79
C THR A 266 4.45 13.88 -1.74
N THR A 267 4.59 13.21 -2.88
CA THR A 267 4.65 11.73 -2.95
C THR A 267 5.87 11.17 -2.21
N VAL A 268 7.03 11.80 -2.37
CA VAL A 268 8.27 11.41 -1.68
C VAL A 268 8.14 11.65 -0.18
N GLY A 269 7.63 12.81 0.23
CA GLY A 269 7.38 13.16 1.63
C GLY A 269 6.42 12.20 2.32
N GLU A 270 5.33 11.82 1.66
CA GLU A 270 4.37 10.83 2.15
C GLU A 270 5.01 9.45 2.33
N LYS A 271 5.85 9.00 1.38
CA LYS A 271 6.58 7.73 1.52
C LYS A 271 7.51 7.74 2.73
N PHE A 272 8.28 8.81 2.94
CA PHE A 272 9.17 8.92 4.10
C PHE A 272 8.41 8.98 5.43
N ALA A 273 7.24 9.62 5.47
CA ALA A 273 6.37 9.62 6.65
C ALA A 273 5.79 8.22 6.94
N LYS A 274 5.39 7.46 5.90
CA LYS A 274 4.85 6.10 6.06
C LYS A 274 5.89 5.11 6.58
N GLU A 275 7.12 5.20 6.06
CA GLU A 275 8.25 4.34 6.44
C GLU A 275 8.87 4.71 7.80
N ALA A 276 8.34 5.70 8.51
CA ALA A 276 8.87 6.18 9.80
C ALA A 276 10.33 6.67 9.74
N LYS A 277 10.88 6.94 8.54
CA LYS A 277 12.22 7.50 8.38
C LYS A 277 12.27 8.94 8.87
N TRP A 278 11.22 9.71 8.55
CA TRP A 278 11.07 11.12 8.94
C TRP A 278 9.81 11.30 9.80
N SER A 279 9.78 12.39 10.58
CA SER A 279 8.57 12.77 11.32
C SER A 279 7.40 13.00 10.35
N THR A 280 6.19 12.66 10.79
CA THR A 280 4.97 12.85 9.98
C THR A 280 4.79 14.31 9.53
N PHE A 281 5.16 15.25 10.39
CA PHE A 281 5.13 16.69 10.09
C PHE A 281 6.14 17.05 8.98
N SER A 282 7.42 16.75 9.15
CA SER A 282 8.45 17.12 8.17
C SER A 282 8.23 16.44 6.81
N GLY A 283 7.76 15.19 6.79
CA GLY A 283 7.45 14.47 5.56
C GLY A 283 6.30 15.11 4.78
N MET A 284 5.17 15.40 5.43
CA MET A 284 3.99 15.94 4.74
C MET A 284 4.15 17.39 4.30
N TRP A 285 4.91 18.20 5.05
CA TRP A 285 5.15 19.61 4.74
C TRP A 285 6.32 19.85 3.78
N LEU A 286 7.02 18.78 3.38
CA LEU A 286 8.19 18.83 2.50
C LEU A 286 7.93 19.66 1.24
N ALA A 287 6.83 19.41 0.55
CA ALA A 287 6.49 20.13 -0.68
C ALA A 287 6.31 21.65 -0.45
N ILE A 288 5.72 22.04 0.69
CA ILE A 288 5.54 23.44 1.06
C ILE A 288 6.90 24.09 1.35
N PHE A 289 7.77 23.41 2.12
CA PHE A 289 9.11 23.92 2.42
C PHE A 289 9.97 24.09 1.17
N VAL A 290 9.75 23.28 0.13
CA VAL A 290 10.44 23.43 -1.16
C VAL A 290 9.85 24.57 -1.99
N LEU A 291 8.52 24.67 -2.09
CA LEU A 291 7.86 25.61 -3.01
C LEU A 291 7.74 27.03 -2.46
N VAL A 292 7.58 27.22 -1.15
CA VAL A 292 7.42 28.55 -0.55
C VAL A 292 8.63 29.46 -0.79
N PRO A 293 9.88 29.03 -0.55
CA PRO A 293 11.06 29.85 -0.85
C PRO A 293 11.15 30.22 -2.34
N ILE A 294 10.78 29.28 -3.23
CA ILE A 294 10.76 29.51 -4.68
C ILE A 294 9.68 30.54 -5.03
N GLY A 295 8.48 30.43 -4.47
CA GLY A 295 7.39 31.38 -4.68
C GLY A 295 7.75 32.79 -4.21
N ILE A 296 8.31 32.92 -3.00
CA ILE A 296 8.78 34.21 -2.48
C ILE A 296 9.87 34.80 -3.37
N PHE A 297 10.83 33.99 -3.80
CA PHE A 297 11.89 34.41 -4.72
C PHE A 297 11.33 34.90 -6.06
N LEU A 298 10.36 34.19 -6.64
CA LEU A 298 9.72 34.58 -7.89
C LEU A 298 8.94 35.90 -7.76
N ILE A 299 8.23 36.11 -6.64
CA ILE A 299 7.54 37.38 -6.36
C ILE A 299 8.53 38.53 -6.28
N TYR A 300 9.57 38.39 -5.45
CA TYR A 300 10.60 39.41 -5.30
C TYR A 300 11.21 39.81 -6.64
N LYS A 301 11.40 38.82 -7.51
CA LYS A 301 12.00 39.01 -8.83
C LYS A 301 11.03 39.60 -9.86
N ALA A 302 9.73 39.30 -9.75
CA ALA A 302 8.67 39.93 -10.53
C ALA A 302 8.52 41.41 -10.19
N MET A 303 8.56 41.75 -8.90
CA MET A 303 8.40 43.14 -8.41
C MET A 303 9.54 44.07 -8.83
N ARG A 304 10.73 43.52 -9.13
CA ARG A 304 11.93 44.29 -9.51
C ARG A 304 12.15 44.35 -11.03
N ASP A 305 11.10 44.13 -11.82
CA ASP A 305 11.10 44.20 -13.31
C ASP A 305 12.19 43.39 -14.01
N SER A 306 12.63 42.29 -13.41
CA SER A 306 13.70 41.50 -14.04
C SER A 306 13.13 40.48 -15.03
N GLN A 307 13.61 40.53 -16.27
CA GLN A 307 13.38 39.48 -17.26
C GLN A 307 14.20 38.24 -16.89
N LEU A 308 13.64 37.37 -16.04
CA LEU A 308 14.24 36.10 -15.58
C LEU A 308 14.75 35.21 -16.72
N PHE A 309 14.11 35.31 -17.89
CA PHE A 309 14.38 34.51 -19.08
C PHE A 309 15.06 35.30 -20.20
N ASN A 310 16.03 36.14 -19.88
CA ASN A 310 16.95 36.61 -20.92
C ASN A 310 17.95 35.47 -21.24
N LYS A 311 18.05 35.06 -22.51
CA LYS A 311 18.89 33.94 -22.99
C LYS A 311 20.35 34.05 -22.50
N GLU A 312 20.80 35.27 -22.26
CA GLU A 312 22.12 35.63 -21.71
C GLU A 312 22.30 35.34 -20.20
N ALA A 313 21.24 35.32 -19.40
CA ALA A 313 21.34 34.96 -17.98
C ALA A 313 21.55 33.44 -17.81
N TYR A 314 20.85 32.64 -18.62
CA TYR A 314 20.97 31.18 -18.63
C TYR A 314 22.34 30.75 -19.17
N SER A 315 22.82 31.37 -20.25
CA SER A 315 24.17 31.09 -20.78
C SER A 315 25.28 31.52 -19.81
N ARG A 316 25.09 32.61 -19.05
CA ARG A 316 26.04 33.03 -18.00
C ARG A 316 26.02 32.09 -16.79
N PHE A 317 24.86 31.62 -16.34
CA PHE A 317 24.74 30.67 -15.23
C PHE A 317 25.36 29.30 -15.57
N PHE A 318 25.09 28.77 -16.77
CA PHE A 318 25.72 27.54 -17.26
C PHE A 318 27.23 27.69 -17.50
N ARG A 319 27.70 28.85 -18.00
CA ARG A 319 29.14 29.14 -18.09
C ARG A 319 29.80 29.27 -16.72
N ALA A 320 29.12 29.85 -15.72
CA ALA A 320 29.65 29.96 -14.36
C ALA A 320 29.82 28.59 -13.69
N ILE A 321 28.83 27.70 -13.85
CA ILE A 321 28.91 26.32 -13.36
C ILE A 321 29.96 25.51 -14.14
N GLY A 322 30.03 25.67 -15.46
CA GLY A 322 31.07 25.07 -16.30
C GLY A 322 32.48 25.53 -15.93
N ASN A 323 32.66 26.80 -15.58
CA ASN A 323 33.93 27.36 -15.12
C ASN A 323 34.31 26.88 -13.71
N LEU A 324 33.32 26.60 -12.84
CA LEU A 324 33.56 26.01 -11.52
C LEU A 324 34.04 24.55 -11.65
N PHE A 325 33.51 23.80 -12.62
CA PHE A 325 33.99 22.44 -12.94
C PHE A 325 35.34 22.43 -13.67
N ARG A 326 35.62 23.45 -14.49
CA ARG A 326 36.88 23.56 -15.24
C ARG A 326 38.05 24.07 -14.40
N ARG A 327 37.79 24.65 -13.22
CA ARG A 327 38.82 25.02 -12.23
C ARG A 327 39.37 23.84 -11.40
N ARG A 328 38.94 22.60 -11.69
CA ARG A 328 39.50 21.36 -11.11
C ARG A 328 40.26 20.50 -12.13
N LYS A 329 41.02 21.10 -13.05
CA LYS A 329 42.16 20.40 -13.66
C LYS A 329 43.43 21.01 -13.08
N PRO A 330 44.24 20.25 -12.29
CA PRO A 330 45.53 20.74 -11.85
C PRO A 330 46.41 20.96 -13.08
N ALA A 331 47.20 22.02 -13.04
CA ALA A 331 48.28 22.25 -13.99
C ALA A 331 49.23 21.05 -13.88
N THR A 332 49.39 20.29 -14.96
CA THR A 332 50.52 19.38 -15.10
C THR A 332 51.72 20.27 -15.41
N ASP A 333 52.62 20.40 -14.44
CA ASP A 333 53.84 21.18 -14.54
C ASP A 333 54.68 20.75 -15.75
N SER A 334 55.01 21.74 -16.57
CA SER A 334 56.18 21.73 -17.43
C SER A 334 57.43 21.88 -16.55
N ASN A 335 58.33 20.90 -16.61
CA ASN A 335 59.80 21.02 -16.61
C ASN A 335 60.48 19.93 -15.78
N ILE A 336 61.09 18.97 -16.47
CA ILE A 336 62.44 18.51 -16.11
C ILE A 336 63.24 18.43 -17.41
N SER A 337 64.19 19.34 -17.53
CA SER A 337 65.33 19.27 -18.44
C SER A 337 66.25 18.11 -18.06
N ASN A 338 66.67 17.32 -19.03
CA ASN A 338 68.07 17.00 -19.33
C ASN A 338 68.18 16.27 -20.66
#